data_AF-D8M4B4-F1
#
_entry.id   AF-D8M4B4-F1
#
_cell.length_a   1.000
_cell.length_b   1.000
_cell.length_c   1.000
_cell.angle_alpha   90.00
_cell.angle_beta   90.00
_cell.angle_gamma   90.00
#
_symmetry.space_group_name_H-M   'P 1'
#
loop_
_entity.id
_entity.type
_entity.pdbx_description
1 polymer ?
#
loop_
_entity_poly.entity_id
_entity_poly.type
_entity_poly.pdbx_seq_one_letter_code
_entity_poly.pdbx_strand_id
1 'polypeptide(L)'
;MNTEKKELTPVTREYTIRLSKISHKICYKRRAPRCMAMIRKFAQTAMCTEDVRIDPTVNKYVWNKGIHAVPARIRVRMSRISQDGEDGSKHFYTVVEVVNVPHFHQLQTTVTSA
;
A
#
# COMPACT_ATOMS: atom_id res chain seq x y z
N MET A 1 26.81 -9.54 11.89
CA MET A 1 25.73 -10.26 11.17
C MET A 1 25.63 -9.63 9.80
N ASN A 2 26.15 -10.30 8.77
CA ASN A 2 26.11 -9.77 7.41
C ASN A 2 24.68 -9.91 6.88
N THR A 3 23.95 -8.81 6.77
CA THR A 3 22.69 -8.74 6.03
C THR A 3 23.04 -8.70 4.55
N GLU A 4 23.01 -9.86 3.90
CA GLU A 4 23.08 -9.92 2.44
C GLU A 4 21.96 -9.04 1.86
N LYS A 5 22.34 -8.05 1.05
CA LYS A 5 21.39 -7.16 0.38
C LYS A 5 20.68 -7.98 -0.70
N LYS A 6 19.47 -8.44 -0.39
CA LYS A 6 18.62 -9.14 -1.36
C LYS A 6 18.30 -8.20 -2.53
N GLU A 7 18.57 -8.65 -3.75
CA GLU A 7 18.28 -7.88 -4.96
C GLU A 7 16.78 -7.62 -5.09
N LEU A 8 16.43 -6.43 -5.59
CA LEU A 8 15.03 -6.07 -5.82
C LEU A 8 14.54 -6.74 -7.10
N THR A 9 13.59 -7.66 -6.95
CA THR A 9 12.87 -8.29 -8.06
C THR A 9 11.47 -7.71 -8.23
N PRO A 10 10.86 -7.74 -9.43
CA PRO A 10 9.44 -7.42 -9.55
C PRO A 10 8.62 -8.42 -8.74
N VAL A 11 7.71 -7.91 -7.89
CA VAL A 11 6.89 -8.74 -6.99
C VAL A 11 5.54 -8.07 -6.81
N THR A 12 4.48 -8.88 -6.85
CA THR A 12 3.13 -8.44 -6.47
C THR A 12 2.73 -9.10 -5.16
N ARG A 13 2.19 -8.32 -4.22
CA ARG A 13 1.70 -8.81 -2.93
C ARG A 13 0.37 -8.18 -2.58
N GLU A 14 -0.48 -8.96 -1.96
CA GLU A 14 -1.73 -8.47 -1.40
C GLU A 14 -1.64 -8.39 0.12
N TYR A 15 -1.97 -7.21 0.64
CA TYR A 15 -1.95 -6.89 2.06
C TYR A 15 -3.31 -6.44 2.55
N THR A 16 -3.64 -6.77 3.79
CA THR A 16 -4.77 -6.16 4.51
C THR A 16 -4.23 -5.11 5.48
N ILE A 17 -4.48 -3.83 5.23
CA ILE A 17 -4.06 -2.74 6.12
C ILE A 17 -5.19 -2.42 7.10
N ARG A 18 -4.88 -2.42 8.40
CA ARG A 18 -5.83 -2.04 9.45
C ARG A 18 -5.82 -0.52 9.68
N LEU A 19 -6.65 0.19 8.92
CA LEU A 19 -6.83 1.64 9.00
C LEU A 19 -7.38 2.09 10.37
N SER A 20 -8.20 1.28 11.04
CA SER A 20 -8.73 1.62 12.37
C SER A 20 -7.64 1.88 13.41
N LYS A 21 -6.51 1.15 13.30
CA LYS A 21 -5.35 1.32 14.19
C LYS A 21 -4.59 2.61 13.85
N ILE A 22 -4.60 3.01 12.57
CA ILE A 22 -3.96 4.23 12.09
C ILE A 22 -4.76 5.46 12.49
N SER A 23 -6.09 5.42 12.43
CA SER A 23 -6.96 6.55 12.77
C SER A 23 -7.21 6.72 14.27
N HIS A 24 -6.70 5.80 15.10
CA HIS A 24 -6.92 5.80 16.54
C HIS A 24 -6.27 7.00 17.22
N LYS A 25 -7.01 7.69 18.10
CA LYS A 25 -6.58 8.91 18.82
C LYS A 25 -6.15 10.07 17.90
N ILE A 26 -6.71 10.17 16.70
CA ILE A 26 -6.45 11.27 15.76
C ILE A 26 -7.69 12.17 15.64
N CYS A 27 -7.47 13.48 15.57
CA CYS A 27 -8.49 14.48 15.31
C CYS A 27 -9.29 14.13 14.04
N TYR A 28 -10.60 14.25 14.11
CA TYR A 28 -11.52 13.83 13.06
C TYR A 28 -11.22 14.43 11.68
N LYS A 29 -10.80 15.70 11.63
CA LYS A 29 -10.43 16.38 10.37
C LYS A 29 -9.15 15.86 9.71
N ARG A 30 -8.36 15.03 10.39
CA ARG A 30 -7.06 14.53 9.89
C ARG A 30 -7.04 13.02 9.64
N ARG A 31 -8.14 12.30 9.89
CA ARG A 31 -8.16 10.83 9.83
C ARG A 31 -7.92 10.28 8.42
N ALA A 32 -8.75 10.65 7.44
CA ALA A 32 -8.56 10.16 6.07
C ALA A 32 -7.20 10.59 5.45
N PRO A 33 -6.76 11.86 5.56
CA PRO A 33 -5.43 12.27 5.10
C PRO A 33 -4.30 11.47 5.75
N ARG A 34 -4.39 11.22 7.07
CA ARG A 34 -3.41 10.40 7.78
C ARG A 34 -3.39 8.96 7.28
N CYS A 35 -4.55 8.37 7.02
CA CYS A 35 -4.64 7.02 6.50
C CYS A 35 -3.97 6.90 5.13
N MET A 36 -4.22 7.85 4.22
CA MET A 36 -3.54 7.90 2.92
C MET A 36 -2.02 8.03 3.05
N ALA A 37 -1.54 8.93 3.92
CA ALA A 37 -0.09 9.07 4.17
C ALA A 37 0.54 7.80 4.74
N MET A 38 -0.19 7.08 5.61
CA MET A 38 0.30 5.84 6.20
C MET A 38 0.22 4.65 5.24
N ILE A 39 -0.74 4.61 4.32
CA ILE A 39 -0.76 3.62 3.22
C ILE A 39 0.49 3.81 2.34
N ARG A 40 0.82 5.06 1.99
CA ARG A 40 2.06 5.39 1.25
C ARG A 40 3.29 4.91 2.01
N LYS A 41 3.42 5.27 3.29
CA LYS A 41 4.55 4.85 4.13
C LYS A 41 4.65 3.33 4.25
N PHE A 42 3.52 2.65 4.41
CA PHE A 42 3.46 1.19 4.48
C PHE A 42 3.95 0.56 3.17
N ALA A 43 3.53 1.07 2.01
CA ALA A 43 4.00 0.60 0.71
C ALA A 43 5.52 0.81 0.55
N GLN A 44 6.04 1.98 0.92
CA GLN A 44 7.47 2.28 0.88
C GLN A 44 8.28 1.28 1.71
N THR A 45 7.85 1.00 2.95
CA THR A 45 8.54 0.05 3.84
C THR A 45 8.37 -1.40 3.39
N ALA A 46 7.19 -1.80 2.91
CA ALA A 46 6.91 -3.19 2.53
C ALA A 46 7.59 -3.62 1.22
N MET A 47 7.71 -2.69 0.27
CA MET A 47 8.28 -2.94 -1.06
C MET A 47 9.70 -2.40 -1.24
N CYS A 48 10.24 -1.67 -0.26
CA CYS A 48 11.56 -1.04 -0.32
C CYS A 48 11.75 -0.13 -1.55
N THR A 49 10.71 0.63 -1.92
CA THR A 49 10.74 1.59 -3.04
C THR A 49 10.37 2.99 -2.55
N GLU A 50 11.06 4.01 -3.05
CA GLU A 50 10.76 5.41 -2.70
C GLU A 50 9.56 5.96 -3.47
N ASP A 51 9.50 5.69 -4.78
CA ASP A 51 8.37 6.04 -5.64
C ASP A 51 7.18 5.11 -5.39
N VAL A 52 6.08 5.69 -4.91
CA VAL A 52 4.81 4.99 -4.66
C VAL A 52 3.69 5.76 -5.33
N ARG A 53 3.05 5.08 -6.28
CA ARG A 53 1.91 5.58 -7.04
C ARG A 53 0.64 4.94 -6.50
N ILE A 54 -0.24 5.75 -5.94
CA ILE A 54 -1.50 5.29 -5.37
C ILE A 54 -2.58 5.48 -6.43
N ASP A 55 -3.26 4.39 -6.79
CA ASP A 55 -4.40 4.44 -7.71
C ASP A 55 -5.52 5.31 -7.10
N PRO A 56 -6.15 6.20 -7.89
CA PRO A 56 -7.40 6.87 -7.53
C PRO A 56 -8.46 5.98 -6.85
N THR A 57 -8.54 4.69 -7.17
CA THR A 57 -9.49 3.75 -6.54
C THR A 57 -9.26 3.62 -5.03
N VAL A 58 -8.01 3.59 -4.58
CA VAL A 58 -7.64 3.56 -3.15
C VAL A 58 -8.09 4.83 -2.47
N ASN A 59 -7.91 5.98 -3.11
CA ASN A 59 -8.37 7.25 -2.58
C ASN A 59 -9.91 7.26 -2.44
N LYS A 60 -10.64 6.87 -3.49
CA LYS A 60 -12.10 6.75 -3.44
C LYS A 60 -12.55 5.84 -2.30
N TYR A 61 -11.91 4.69 -2.10
CA TYR A 61 -12.26 3.75 -1.03
C TYR A 61 -12.04 4.34 0.37
N VAL A 62 -10.89 4.98 0.61
CA VAL A 62 -10.58 5.59 1.92
C VAL A 62 -11.51 6.75 2.24
N TRP A 63 -11.90 7.53 1.23
CA TRP A 63 -12.75 8.71 1.37
C TRP A 63 -14.25 8.45 1.19
N ASN A 64 -14.68 7.21 0.91
CA ASN A 64 -16.07 6.86 0.61
C ASN A 64 -17.08 7.33 1.68
N LYS A 65 -16.70 7.22 2.96
CA LYS A 65 -17.53 7.63 4.11
C LYS A 65 -17.19 9.04 4.63
N GLY A 66 -16.45 9.82 3.85
CA GLY A 66 -15.95 11.14 4.24
C GLY A 66 -14.73 11.11 5.15
N ILE A 67 -14.36 12.28 5.66
CA ILE A 67 -13.07 12.51 6.33
C ILE A 67 -12.97 11.90 7.74
N HIS A 68 -14.11 11.71 8.42
CA HIS A 68 -14.16 11.26 9.82
C HIS A 68 -14.25 9.74 9.98
N ALA A 69 -15.01 9.09 9.09
CA ALA A 69 -15.44 7.70 9.21
C ALA A 69 -14.67 6.77 8.25
N VAL A 70 -13.34 6.75 8.35
CA VAL A 70 -12.49 5.89 7.51
C VAL A 70 -12.87 4.41 7.69
N PRO A 71 -12.92 3.60 6.62
CA PRO A 71 -13.11 2.14 6.73
C PRO A 71 -12.12 1.51 7.70
N ALA A 72 -12.51 0.47 8.42
CA ALA A 72 -11.63 -0.13 9.44
C ALA A 72 -10.44 -0.89 8.83
N ARG A 73 -10.64 -1.49 7.64
CA ARG A 73 -9.65 -2.28 6.90
C ARG A 73 -9.77 -1.99 5.40
N ILE A 74 -8.65 -2.15 4.70
CA ILE A 74 -8.58 -2.12 3.24
C ILE A 74 -7.68 -3.28 2.78
N ARG A 75 -8.10 -4.00 1.74
CA ARG A 75 -7.26 -4.97 1.04
C ARG A 75 -6.63 -4.24 -0.14
N VAL A 76 -5.31 -4.23 -0.18
CA VAL A 76 -4.55 -3.55 -1.23
C VAL A 76 -3.65 -4.54 -1.92
N ARG A 77 -3.56 -4.42 -3.24
CA ARG A 77 -2.54 -5.07 -4.05
C ARG A 77 -1.43 -4.06 -4.27
N MET A 78 -0.21 -4.48 -3.98
CA MET A 78 0.98 -3.69 -4.18
C MET A 78 1.83 -4.41 -5.20
N SER A 79 2.09 -3.75 -6.32
CA SER A 79 2.86 -4.29 -7.43
C SER A 79 4.13 -3.47 -7.58
N ARG A 80 5.28 -4.11 -7.36
CA ARG A 80 6.59 -3.51 -7.62
C ARG A 80 6.95 -3.78 -9.08
N ILE A 81 7.01 -2.72 -9.87
CA ILE A 81 7.25 -2.77 -11.32
C ILE A 81 8.64 -2.21 -11.59
N SER A 82 9.40 -2.88 -12.46
CA SER A 82 10.67 -2.38 -12.98
C SER A 82 10.43 -1.46 -14.17
N GLN A 83 11.07 -0.31 -14.15
CA GLN A 83 11.19 0.60 -15.27
C GLN A 83 12.66 0.71 -15.65
N ASP A 84 12.97 0.48 -16.92
CA ASP A 84 14.31 0.66 -17.45
C ASP A 84 14.57 2.16 -17.65
N GLY A 85 15.59 2.69 -16.99
CA GLY A 85 16.07 4.05 -17.16
C GLY A 85 16.90 4.19 -18.43
N GLU A 86 16.98 5.42 -18.95
CA GLU A 86 17.75 5.77 -20.16
C GLU A 86 19.26 5.46 -20.00
N ASP A 87 19.77 5.53 -18.77
CA ASP A 87 21.16 5.22 -18.40
C ASP A 87 21.41 3.71 -18.11
N GLY A 88 20.42 2.85 -18.34
CA GLY A 88 20.50 1.41 -18.02
C GLY A 88 20.30 1.08 -16.53
N SER A 89 20.00 2.07 -15.68
CA SER A 89 19.60 1.87 -14.29
C SER A 89 18.17 1.32 -14.20
N LYS A 90 17.97 0.26 -13.41
CA LYS A 90 16.63 -0.28 -13.12
C LYS A 90 16.00 0.52 -11.98
N HIS A 91 14.95 1.29 -12.30
CA HIS A 91 14.16 2.00 -11.31
C HIS A 91 12.92 1.17 -10.94
N PHE A 92 12.66 1.03 -9.65
CA PHE A 92 11.46 0.34 -9.17
C PHE A 92 10.47 1.35 -8.62
N TYR A 93 9.23 1.26 -9.07
CA TYR A 93 8.10 1.98 -8.46
C TYR A 93 7.05 0.97 -7.99
N THR A 94 6.33 1.36 -6.93
CA THR A 94 5.22 0.54 -6.42
C THR A 94 3.90 1.17 -6.80
N VAL A 95 3.05 0.40 -7.47
CA VAL A 95 1.65 0.75 -7.71
C VAL A 95 0.80 0.13 -6.62
N VAL A 96 -0.10 0.92 -6.01
CA VAL A 96 -1.03 0.46 -4.98
C VAL A 96 -2.45 0.55 -5.50
N GLU A 97 -3.12 -0.59 -5.56
CA GLU A 97 -4.49 -0.75 -6.04
C GLU A 97 -5.39 -1.32 -4.94
N VAL A 98 -6.69 -1.01 -4.99
CA VAL A 98 -7.67 -1.62 -4.07
C VAL A 98 -8.12 -2.97 -4.62
N VAL A 99 -8.16 -3.99 -3.75
CA VAL A 99 -8.79 -5.27 -4.08
C VAL A 99 -10.14 -5.30 -3.39
N ASN A 100 -11.20 -5.35 -4.18
CA ASN A 100 -12.54 -5.41 -3.63
C ASN A 100 -12.81 -6.83 -3.11
N VAL A 101 -12.95 -6.98 -1.79
CA VAL A 101 -13.24 -8.25 -1.14
C VAL A 101 -14.54 -8.13 -0.33
N PRO A 102 -15.43 -9.14 -0.37
CA PRO A 102 -16.67 -9.11 0.40
C PRO A 102 -16.40 -9.18 1.91
N HIS A 103 -15.40 -9.97 2.33
CA HIS A 103 -15.06 -10.17 3.73
C HIS A 103 -13.54 -10.18 3.95
N PHE A 104 -13.10 -9.66 5.11
CA PHE A 104 -11.68 -9.59 5.51
C PHE A 104 -11.25 -10.69 6.50
N HIS A 105 -12.08 -11.72 6.69
CA HIS A 105 -11.79 -12.80 7.62
C HIS A 105 -10.75 -13.74 7.02
N GLN A 106 -9.78 -14.18 7.84
CA GLN A 106 -8.70 -15.12 7.46
C GLN A 106 -7.82 -14.72 6.26
N LEU A 107 -7.98 -13.51 5.69
CA LEU A 107 -7.10 -13.02 4.63
C LEU A 107 -5.70 -12.74 5.18
N GLN A 108 -4.72 -13.51 4.70
CA GLN A 108 -3.31 -13.34 5.01
C GLN A 108 -2.59 -12.54 3.92
N THR A 109 -1.34 -12.19 4.17
CA THR A 109 -0.47 -11.62 3.13
C THR A 109 -0.18 -12.69 2.10
N THR A 110 -0.51 -12.41 0.84
CA THR A 110 -0.29 -13.36 -0.26
C THR A 110 0.69 -12.75 -1.24
N VAL A 111 1.68 -13.51 -1.68
CA VAL A 111 2.52 -13.14 -2.83
C VAL A 111 1.76 -13.62 -4.07
N THR A 112 1.34 -12.69 -4.90
CA THR A 112 0.72 -13.01 -6.19
C THR A 112 1.85 -13.10 -7.19
N SER A 113 2.19 -14.32 -7.62
CA SER A 113 3.07 -14.54 -8.76
C SER A 113 2.29 -14.17 -10.02
N ALA A 114 2.84 -13.29 -10.83
CA ALA A 114 2.42 -13.15 -12.23
C ALA A 114 2.94 -14.35 -13.02
#